data_AF-A0A3N5G994-F1
#
_entry.id   AF-A0A3N5G994-F1
#
_cell.length_a   1.000
_cell.length_b   1.000
_cell.length_c   1.000
_cell.angle_alpha   90.00
_cell.angle_beta   90.00
_cell.angle_gamma   90.00
#
_symmetry.space_group_name_H-M   'P 1'
#
loop_
_entity.id
_entity.type
_entity.pdbx_description
1 polymer ?
#
loop_
_entity_poly.entity_id
_entity_poly.type
_entity_poly.pdbx_seq_one_letter_code
_entity_poly.pdbx_strand_id
1 'polypeptide(L)'
;MTYDLYGPDTGQYGAPVAVMLESVMAHEVAHQWFYNLVGNDQIEQPWLDESLAQFATWQYYADRYGLGAANGFKASLDARWARVENADIKVGQPVSAYTAKEYSAIAYGRGALFFFALRDQMGQEKFDTFMQDYSRQYAWDIATTDGLKSLAEKDCGCDLTKLFSEWIYAK
;
A
#
# COMPACT_ATOMS: atom_id res chain seq x y z
N MET A 1 -29.98 -24.63 8.40
CA MET A 1 -28.95 -24.43 9.44
C MET A 1 -27.93 -23.49 8.85
N THR A 2 -27.95 -22.22 9.25
CA THR A 2 -26.94 -21.23 8.86
C THR A 2 -25.86 -21.25 9.94
N TYR A 3 -24.61 -21.49 9.54
CA TYR A 3 -23.47 -21.41 10.44
C TYR A 3 -23.14 -19.93 10.63
N ASP A 4 -23.85 -19.27 11.55
CA ASP A 4 -23.52 -17.92 12.03
C ASP A 4 -22.34 -17.96 13.00
N LEU A 5 -21.22 -18.53 12.54
CA LEU A 5 -20.03 -18.73 13.36
C LEU A 5 -19.19 -17.46 13.47
N TYR A 6 -19.38 -16.51 12.53
CA TYR A 6 -18.52 -15.34 12.37
C TYR A 6 -19.28 -14.01 12.27
N GLY A 7 -20.62 -14.00 12.42
CA GLY A 7 -21.43 -12.79 12.57
C GLY A 7 -21.11 -11.67 11.56
N PRO A 8 -21.28 -11.88 10.24
CA PRO A 8 -20.91 -10.90 9.22
C PRO A 8 -21.67 -9.57 9.35
N ASP A 9 -22.80 -9.58 10.06
CA ASP A 9 -23.65 -8.43 10.36
C ASP A 9 -23.19 -7.63 11.59
N THR A 10 -22.15 -8.09 12.29
CA THR A 10 -21.54 -7.34 13.39
C THR A 10 -20.57 -6.27 12.86
N GLY A 11 -20.37 -5.20 13.63
CA GLY A 11 -19.41 -4.14 13.30
C GLY A 11 -18.11 -4.31 14.07
N GLN A 12 -16.96 -4.11 13.42
CA GLN A 12 -15.66 -3.98 14.07
C GLN A 12 -14.95 -2.75 13.49
N TYR A 13 -14.22 -2.01 14.34
CA TYR A 13 -13.50 -0.80 13.92
C TYR A 13 -14.36 0.25 13.18
N GLY A 14 -15.68 0.25 13.39
CA GLY A 14 -16.62 1.16 12.73
C GLY A 14 -17.08 0.73 11.33
N ALA A 15 -16.68 -0.44 10.85
CA ALA A 15 -17.12 -1.02 9.58
C ALA A 15 -17.85 -2.36 9.78
N PRO A 16 -18.81 -2.73 8.91
CA PRO A 16 -19.39 -4.07 8.91
C PRO A 16 -18.32 -5.15 8.69
N VAL A 17 -18.43 -6.30 9.36
CA VAL A 17 -17.48 -7.41 9.22
C VAL A 17 -17.33 -7.85 7.76
N ALA A 18 -18.42 -7.87 6.99
CA ALA A 18 -18.36 -8.18 5.56
C ALA A 18 -17.40 -7.26 4.78
N VAL A 19 -17.38 -5.95 5.06
CA VAL A 19 -16.51 -4.97 4.39
C VAL A 19 -15.04 -5.21 4.76
N MET A 20 -14.77 -5.55 6.02
CA MET A 20 -13.41 -5.87 6.44
C MET A 20 -12.93 -7.18 5.81
N LEU A 21 -13.76 -8.21 5.79
CA LEU A 21 -13.41 -9.49 5.18
C LEU A 21 -13.10 -9.33 3.70
N GLU A 22 -13.91 -8.56 2.98
CA GLU A 22 -13.65 -8.27 1.57
C GLU A 22 -12.34 -7.51 1.37
N SER A 23 -12.08 -6.47 2.16
CA SER A 23 -10.84 -5.70 2.02
C SER A 23 -9.60 -6.53 2.38
N VAL A 24 -9.68 -7.39 3.40
CA VAL A 24 -8.62 -8.36 3.73
C VAL A 24 -8.45 -9.35 2.58
N MET A 25 -9.52 -9.94 2.05
CA MET A 25 -9.42 -10.86 0.92
C MET A 25 -8.77 -10.21 -0.31
N ALA A 26 -9.15 -8.99 -0.66
CA ALA A 26 -8.55 -8.27 -1.78
C ALA A 26 -7.05 -7.98 -1.54
N HIS A 27 -6.67 -7.64 -0.30
CA HIS A 27 -5.28 -7.44 0.11
C HIS A 27 -4.45 -8.73 0.00
N GLU A 28 -4.93 -9.84 0.57
CA GLU A 28 -4.22 -11.13 0.49
C GLU A 28 -4.12 -11.66 -0.95
N VAL A 29 -5.12 -11.39 -1.80
CA VAL A 29 -5.04 -11.71 -3.23
C VAL A 29 -4.03 -10.83 -3.96
N ALA A 30 -3.93 -9.54 -3.61
CA ALA A 30 -2.93 -8.64 -4.19
C ALA A 30 -1.49 -9.11 -3.93
N HIS A 31 -1.26 -9.83 -2.83
CA HIS A 31 0.04 -10.44 -2.55
C HIS A 31 0.46 -11.51 -3.56
N GLN A 32 -0.42 -11.99 -4.45
CA GLN A 32 -0.01 -12.81 -5.60
C GLN A 32 0.94 -12.04 -6.53
N TRP A 33 0.79 -10.72 -6.65
CA TRP A 33 1.71 -9.86 -7.40
C TRP A 33 2.84 -9.32 -6.50
N PHE A 34 2.50 -8.77 -5.34
CA PHE A 34 3.46 -8.09 -4.47
C PHE A 34 3.85 -9.00 -3.30
N TYR A 35 5.14 -9.28 -3.16
CA TYR A 35 5.77 -10.37 -2.40
C TYR A 35 5.91 -11.69 -3.17
N ASN A 36 4.84 -12.29 -3.71
CA ASN A 36 4.95 -13.61 -4.35
C ASN A 36 5.60 -13.56 -5.74
N LEU A 37 5.14 -12.66 -6.63
CA LEU A 37 5.74 -12.49 -7.96
C LEU A 37 6.89 -11.49 -7.90
N VAL A 38 6.69 -10.33 -7.30
CA VAL A 38 7.71 -9.31 -7.05
C VAL A 38 8.07 -9.36 -5.57
N GLY A 39 9.19 -9.99 -5.23
CA GLY A 39 9.65 -10.10 -3.84
C GLY A 39 10.22 -8.79 -3.30
N ASN A 40 10.35 -8.72 -1.98
CA ASN A 40 11.12 -7.71 -1.25
C ASN A 40 11.72 -8.36 0.01
N ASP A 41 12.70 -7.69 0.62
CA ASP A 41 13.13 -8.06 1.96
C ASP A 41 12.07 -7.60 2.98
N GLN A 42 11.23 -8.54 3.43
CA GLN A 42 10.17 -8.30 4.42
C GLN A 42 10.68 -7.93 5.83
N ILE A 43 11.98 -8.05 6.10
CA ILE A 43 12.58 -7.62 7.37
C ILE A 43 13.07 -6.19 7.23
N GLU A 44 13.81 -5.89 6.17
CA GLU A 44 14.46 -4.58 5.99
C GLU A 44 13.55 -3.55 5.32
N GLN A 45 12.63 -3.98 4.45
CA GLN A 45 11.76 -3.13 3.63
C GLN A 45 10.33 -3.68 3.56
N PRO A 46 9.67 -3.94 4.71
CA PRO A 46 8.32 -4.53 4.75
C PRO A 46 7.21 -3.62 4.19
N TRP A 47 7.52 -2.36 3.90
CA TRP A 47 6.52 -1.45 3.37
C TRP A 47 6.20 -1.73 1.91
N LEU A 48 7.14 -2.31 1.14
CA LEU A 48 7.02 -2.41 -0.32
C LEU A 48 5.82 -3.25 -0.73
N ASP A 49 5.76 -4.50 -0.27
CA ASP A 49 4.66 -5.41 -0.50
C ASP A 49 3.36 -4.95 0.18
N GLU A 50 3.43 -4.57 1.46
CA GLU A 50 2.25 -4.20 2.23
C GLU A 50 1.54 -2.95 1.67
N SER A 51 2.30 -1.91 1.33
CA SER A 51 1.76 -0.69 0.75
C SER A 51 1.20 -0.92 -0.66
N LEU A 52 1.88 -1.71 -1.48
CA LEU A 52 1.42 -2.06 -2.83
C LEU A 52 0.14 -2.91 -2.78
N ALA A 53 0.05 -3.87 -1.86
CA ALA A 53 -1.15 -4.67 -1.66
C ALA A 53 -2.34 -3.80 -1.20
N GLN A 54 -2.11 -2.80 -0.34
CA GLN A 54 -3.13 -1.80 0.02
C GLN A 54 -3.54 -0.92 -1.19
N PHE A 55 -2.59 -0.49 -2.02
CA PHE A 55 -2.90 0.27 -3.24
C PHE A 55 -3.71 -0.57 -4.24
N ALA A 56 -3.37 -1.85 -4.43
CA ALA A 56 -4.15 -2.77 -5.26
C ALA A 56 -5.54 -3.04 -4.67
N THR A 57 -5.67 -3.08 -3.35
CA THR A 57 -6.99 -3.17 -2.69
C THR A 57 -7.83 -1.94 -3.01
N TRP A 58 -7.25 -0.73 -2.96
CA TRP A 58 -7.94 0.48 -3.41
C TRP A 58 -8.39 0.37 -4.87
N GLN A 59 -7.52 -0.12 -5.75
CA GLN A 59 -7.85 -0.31 -7.16
C GLN A 59 -9.00 -1.30 -7.33
N TYR A 60 -9.00 -2.42 -6.60
CA TYR A 60 -10.11 -3.38 -6.59
C TYR A 60 -11.45 -2.70 -6.28
N TYR A 61 -11.50 -1.86 -5.23
CA TYR A 61 -12.72 -1.12 -4.91
C TYR A 61 -13.12 -0.12 -6.01
N ALA A 62 -12.15 0.54 -6.63
CA ALA A 62 -12.40 1.45 -7.75
C ALA A 62 -13.02 0.72 -8.94
N ASP A 63 -12.47 -0.44 -9.32
CA ASP A 63 -12.93 -1.23 -10.46
C ASP A 63 -14.27 -1.91 -10.18
N ARG A 64 -14.47 -2.40 -8.95
CA ARG A 64 -15.65 -3.21 -8.59
C ARG A 64 -16.87 -2.38 -8.18
N TYR A 65 -16.64 -1.25 -7.52
CA TYR A 65 -17.68 -0.44 -6.86
C TYR A 65 -17.61 1.06 -7.20
N GLY A 66 -16.62 1.50 -7.96
CA GLY A 66 -16.42 2.88 -8.36
C GLY A 66 -15.67 3.73 -7.34
N LEU A 67 -15.34 4.96 -7.74
CA LEU A 67 -14.48 5.87 -6.97
C LEU A 67 -15.04 6.25 -5.60
N GLY A 68 -16.35 6.22 -5.39
CA GLY A 68 -16.94 6.50 -4.07
C GLY A 68 -16.48 5.49 -3.01
N ALA A 69 -16.54 4.20 -3.34
CA ALA A 69 -16.07 3.13 -2.46
C ALA A 69 -14.54 3.18 -2.30
N ALA A 70 -13.81 3.39 -3.41
CA ALA A 70 -12.37 3.51 -3.39
C ALA A 70 -11.90 4.68 -2.50
N ASN A 71 -12.57 5.83 -2.55
CA ASN A 71 -12.27 6.98 -1.68
C ASN A 71 -12.54 6.67 -0.21
N GLY A 72 -13.60 5.89 0.10
CA GLY A 72 -13.84 5.39 1.45
C GLY A 72 -12.70 4.49 1.95
N PHE A 73 -12.20 3.61 1.09
CA PHE A 73 -11.02 2.79 1.41
C PHE A 73 -9.76 3.64 1.62
N LYS A 74 -9.48 4.61 0.73
CA LYS A 74 -8.36 5.55 0.89
C LYS A 74 -8.44 6.31 2.21
N ALA A 75 -9.62 6.82 2.58
CA ALA A 75 -9.84 7.48 3.86
C ALA A 75 -9.57 6.57 5.07
N SER A 76 -9.74 5.25 4.92
CA SER A 76 -9.36 4.29 5.96
C SER A 76 -7.84 4.15 6.13
N LEU A 77 -7.05 4.39 5.08
CA LEU A 77 -5.59 4.45 5.13
C LEU A 77 -5.13 5.71 5.87
N ASP A 78 -5.76 6.87 5.59
CA ASP A 78 -5.55 8.11 6.34
C ASP A 78 -5.89 7.92 7.82
N ALA A 79 -7.06 7.33 8.12
CA ALA A 79 -7.46 7.03 9.49
C ALA A 79 -6.51 6.04 10.18
N ARG A 80 -5.86 5.14 9.43
CA ARG A 80 -4.86 4.20 9.95
C ARG A 80 -3.57 4.93 10.31
N TRP A 81 -3.08 5.86 9.50
CA TRP A 81 -1.93 6.70 9.84
C TRP A 81 -2.21 7.63 11.02
N ALA A 82 -3.43 8.17 11.12
CA ALA A 82 -3.86 9.01 12.24
C ALA A 82 -3.82 8.31 13.61
N ARG A 83 -3.74 6.97 13.64
CA ARG A 83 -3.58 6.19 14.89
C ARG A 83 -2.27 6.54 15.61
N VAL A 84 -1.24 6.96 14.89
CA VAL A 84 0.02 7.48 15.43
C VAL A 84 0.12 8.99 15.28
N GLU A 85 -1.02 9.68 15.35
CA GLU A 85 -1.11 11.15 15.32
C GLU A 85 -0.51 11.77 14.05
N ASN A 86 -0.54 11.02 12.94
CA ASN A 86 0.12 11.39 11.68
C ASN A 86 1.61 11.71 11.87
N ALA A 87 2.28 11.03 12.81
CA ALA A 87 3.71 11.18 13.03
C ALA A 87 4.50 10.90 11.74
N ASP A 88 5.57 11.69 11.54
CA ASP A 88 6.47 11.60 10.38
C ASP A 88 7.46 10.43 10.51
N ILE A 89 6.96 9.25 10.86
CA ILE A 89 7.80 8.06 11.02
C ILE A 89 8.25 7.57 9.65
N LYS A 90 9.56 7.33 9.50
CA LYS A 90 10.17 6.74 8.31
C LYS A 90 9.41 5.51 7.81
N VAL A 91 8.99 5.49 6.54
CA VAL A 91 8.36 4.32 5.91
C VAL A 91 9.41 3.26 5.53
N GLY A 92 10.55 3.68 4.99
CA GLY A 92 11.64 2.80 4.57
C GLY A 92 12.58 2.42 5.71
N GLN A 93 12.06 1.75 6.75
CA GLN A 93 12.84 1.22 7.88
C GLN A 93 12.51 -0.24 8.18
N PRO A 94 13.43 -1.00 8.79
CA PRO A 94 13.21 -2.40 9.10
C PRO A 94 12.04 -2.61 10.06
N VAL A 95 11.42 -3.79 10.01
CA VAL A 95 10.28 -4.15 10.85
C VAL A 95 10.60 -3.99 12.34
N SER A 96 11.84 -4.25 12.76
CA SER A 96 12.29 -4.13 14.15
C SER A 96 12.35 -2.69 14.68
N ALA A 97 12.31 -1.69 13.79
CA ALA A 97 12.27 -0.28 14.17
C ALA A 97 10.85 0.22 14.49
N TYR A 98 9.82 -0.59 14.19
CA TYR A 98 8.43 -0.26 14.49
C TYR A 98 7.95 -0.98 15.76
N THR A 99 7.13 -0.30 16.56
CA THR A 99 6.13 -0.99 17.38
C THR A 99 5.05 -1.60 16.49
N ALA A 100 4.29 -2.58 16.99
CA ALA A 100 3.18 -3.18 16.22
C ALA A 100 2.14 -2.13 15.76
N LYS A 101 1.90 -1.09 16.57
CA LYS A 101 0.99 0.01 16.25
C LYS A 101 1.54 0.85 15.10
N GLU A 102 2.83 1.21 15.14
CA GLU A 102 3.47 1.99 14.10
C GLU A 102 3.61 1.19 12.81
N TYR A 103 3.93 -0.11 12.89
CA TYR A 103 4.01 -0.97 11.71
C TYR A 103 2.71 -0.93 10.91
N SER A 104 1.57 -1.14 11.57
CA SER A 104 0.26 -1.04 10.94
C SER A 104 0.00 0.38 10.39
N ALA A 105 0.30 1.42 11.16
CA ALA A 105 0.02 2.80 10.75
C ALA A 105 0.87 3.27 9.56
N ILE A 106 2.13 2.83 9.50
CA ILE A 106 3.13 3.35 8.57
C ILE A 106 3.26 2.44 7.34
N ALA A 107 3.51 1.14 7.50
CA ALA A 107 3.71 0.23 6.37
C ALA A 107 2.42 0.01 5.56
N TYR A 108 1.24 0.01 6.21
CA TYR A 108 -0.04 -0.17 5.51
C TYR A 108 -0.81 1.13 5.28
N GLY A 109 -0.58 2.16 6.10
CA GLY A 109 -1.28 3.45 5.99
C GLY A 109 -0.46 4.44 5.16
N ARG A 110 0.54 5.07 5.82
CA ARG A 110 1.37 6.11 5.20
C ARG A 110 2.08 5.66 3.93
N GLY A 111 2.63 4.44 3.90
CA GLY A 111 3.30 3.88 2.71
C GLY A 111 2.34 3.61 1.56
N ALA A 112 1.10 3.19 1.84
CA ALA A 112 0.08 3.06 0.80
C ALA A 112 -0.32 4.44 0.25
N LEU A 113 -0.44 5.44 1.13
CA LEU A 113 -0.69 6.85 0.75
C LEU A 113 0.43 7.43 -0.13
N PHE A 114 1.68 7.01 0.07
CA PHE A 114 2.80 7.39 -0.78
C PHE A 114 2.56 7.02 -2.26
N PHE A 115 1.97 5.86 -2.56
CA PHE A 115 1.68 5.49 -3.95
C PHE A 115 0.65 6.40 -4.63
N PHE A 116 -0.27 7.00 -3.86
CA PHE A 116 -1.14 8.04 -4.41
C PHE A 116 -0.37 9.34 -4.68
N ALA A 117 0.50 9.76 -3.76
CA ALA A 117 1.35 10.94 -3.97
C ALA A 117 2.30 10.75 -5.16
N LEU A 118 2.84 9.54 -5.33
CA LEU A 118 3.66 9.15 -6.47
C LEU A 118 2.87 9.22 -7.77
N ARG A 119 1.66 8.66 -7.80
CA ARG A 119 0.75 8.77 -8.94
C ARG A 119 0.42 10.22 -9.30
N ASP A 120 0.15 11.06 -8.31
CA ASP A 120 -0.13 12.49 -8.52
C ASP A 120 1.09 13.22 -9.11
N GLN A 121 2.30 12.91 -8.62
CA GLN A 121 3.56 13.50 -9.09
C GLN A 121 3.95 13.05 -10.50
N MET A 122 3.73 11.77 -10.84
CA MET A 122 4.05 11.20 -12.15
C MET A 122 3.01 11.54 -13.21
N GLY A 123 1.76 11.74 -12.79
CA GLY A 123 0.58 11.70 -13.65
C GLY A 123 0.15 10.25 -13.94
N GLN A 124 -1.16 10.06 -14.13
CA GLN A 124 -1.77 8.73 -14.21
C GLN A 124 -1.14 7.82 -15.28
N GLU A 125 -1.01 8.28 -16.52
CA GLU A 125 -0.53 7.43 -17.63
C GLU A 125 0.89 6.88 -17.38
N LYS A 126 1.77 7.73 -16.85
CA LYS A 126 3.14 7.35 -16.49
C LYS A 126 3.17 6.42 -15.29
N PHE A 127 2.35 6.69 -14.27
CA PHE A 127 2.22 5.81 -13.11
C PHE A 127 1.70 4.43 -13.49
N ASP A 128 0.67 4.36 -14.34
CA ASP A 128 0.08 3.09 -14.80
C ASP A 128 1.12 2.28 -15.59
N THR A 129 1.91 2.94 -16.44
CA THR A 129 3.05 2.32 -17.15
C THR A 129 4.10 1.82 -16.17
N PHE A 130 4.50 2.65 -15.20
CA PHE A 130 5.45 2.28 -14.15
C PHE A 130 5.01 1.06 -13.35
N MET A 131 3.74 0.95 -12.97
CA MET A 131 3.24 -0.21 -12.22
C MET A 131 3.31 -1.51 -13.05
N GLN A 132 3.06 -1.42 -14.37
CA GLN A 132 3.22 -2.55 -15.29
C GLN A 132 4.69 -2.94 -15.45
N ASP A 133 5.56 -1.96 -15.62
CA ASP A 133 7.00 -2.18 -15.81
C ASP A 133 7.65 -2.69 -14.51
N TYR A 134 7.26 -2.18 -13.35
CA TYR A 134 7.69 -2.69 -12.04
C TYR A 134 7.35 -4.17 -11.88
N SER A 135 6.11 -4.54 -12.17
CA SER A 135 5.65 -5.93 -12.07
C SER A 135 6.37 -6.85 -13.06
N ARG A 136 6.69 -6.37 -14.26
CA ARG A 136 7.40 -7.16 -15.29
C ARG A 136 8.89 -7.27 -15.01
N GLN A 137 9.52 -6.17 -14.61
CA GLN A 137 10.96 -6.10 -14.38
C GLN A 137 11.38 -6.95 -13.19
N TYR A 138 10.60 -6.91 -12.10
CA TYR A 138 10.90 -7.65 -10.88
C TYR A 138 10.13 -8.98 -10.75
N ALA A 139 9.50 -9.45 -11.84
CA ALA A 139 8.85 -10.76 -11.84
C ALA A 139 9.87 -11.86 -11.53
N TRP A 140 9.62 -12.61 -10.47
CA TRP A 140 10.50 -13.66 -9.92
C TRP A 140 11.84 -13.14 -9.38
N ASP A 141 11.89 -11.86 -8.99
CA ASP A 141 13.07 -11.20 -8.44
C ASP A 141 12.72 -10.41 -7.17
N ILE A 142 13.73 -9.82 -6.52
CA ILE A 142 13.62 -9.04 -5.29
C ILE A 142 13.78 -7.55 -5.62
N ALA A 143 12.69 -6.80 -5.49
CA ALA A 143 12.69 -5.35 -5.59
C ALA A 143 13.25 -4.70 -4.31
N THR A 144 13.83 -3.51 -4.48
CA THR A 144 14.29 -2.66 -3.39
C THR A 144 13.67 -1.27 -3.53
N THR A 145 13.65 -0.52 -2.44
CA THR A 145 13.19 0.88 -2.40
C THR A 145 13.92 1.73 -3.45
N ASP A 146 15.24 1.57 -3.57
CA ASP A 146 16.05 2.31 -4.53
C ASP A 146 15.79 1.86 -5.98
N GLY A 147 15.53 0.56 -6.17
CA GLY A 147 15.10 0.00 -7.46
C GLY A 147 13.75 0.56 -7.91
N LEU A 148 12.77 0.59 -6.99
CA LEU A 148 11.46 1.19 -7.22
C LEU A 148 11.58 2.66 -7.59
N LYS A 149 12.37 3.43 -6.82
CA LYS A 149 12.64 4.84 -7.11
C LYS A 149 13.24 5.02 -8.50
N SER A 150 14.30 4.29 -8.80
CA SER A 150 15.04 4.41 -10.06
C SER A 150 14.15 4.10 -11.27
N LEU A 151 13.29 3.09 -11.16
CA LEU A 151 12.33 2.75 -12.20
C LEU A 151 11.24 3.82 -12.36
N ALA A 152 10.67 4.31 -11.26
CA ALA A 152 9.68 5.38 -11.30
C ALA A 152 10.24 6.67 -11.95
N GLU A 153 11.47 7.07 -11.59
CA GLU A 153 12.14 8.24 -12.19
C GLU A 153 12.41 8.06 -13.69
N LYS A 154 12.83 6.84 -14.09
CA LYS A 154 13.03 6.48 -15.50
C LYS A 154 11.73 6.60 -16.30
N ASP A 155 10.63 6.03 -15.79
CA ASP A 155 9.37 5.96 -16.53
C ASP A 155 8.64 7.32 -16.56
N CYS A 156 8.73 8.12 -15.49
CA CYS A 156 8.19 9.48 -15.52
C CYS A 156 9.09 10.49 -16.23
N GLY A 157 10.39 10.21 -16.38
CA GLY A 157 11.38 11.17 -16.84
C GLY A 157 11.48 12.40 -15.93
N CYS A 158 11.34 12.20 -14.61
CA CYS A 158 11.22 13.24 -13.61
C CYS A 158 12.05 12.90 -12.35
N ASP A 159 12.44 13.91 -11.58
CA ASP A 159 13.15 13.73 -10.31
C ASP A 159 12.16 13.52 -9.16
N LEU A 160 12.26 12.37 -8.49
CA LEU A 160 11.41 11.99 -7.36
C LEU A 160 12.17 12.07 -6.02
N THR A 161 13.40 12.58 -6.02
CA THR A 161 14.26 12.65 -4.83
C THR A 161 13.59 13.37 -3.66
N LYS A 162 12.93 14.51 -3.91
CA LYS A 162 12.21 15.23 -2.85
C LYS A 162 11.08 14.40 -2.27
N LEU A 163 10.27 13.78 -3.13
CA LEU A 163 9.12 12.96 -2.71
C LEU A 163 9.58 11.77 -1.87
N PHE A 164 10.58 11.02 -2.32
CA PHE A 164 11.12 9.90 -1.53
C PHE A 164 11.78 10.36 -0.23
N SER A 165 12.46 11.51 -0.23
CA SER A 165 13.05 12.07 0.99
C SER A 165 11.99 12.40 2.02
N GLU A 166 10.86 12.96 1.60
CA GLU A 166 9.75 13.34 2.49
C GLU A 166 8.96 12.13 3.00
N TRP A 167 8.75 11.11 2.18
CA TRP A 167 7.86 10.00 2.55
C TRP A 167 8.59 8.75 3.04
N ILE A 168 9.69 8.40 2.39
CA ILE A 168 10.35 7.10 2.56
C ILE A 168 11.56 7.21 3.48
N TYR A 169 12.29 8.33 3.41
CA TYR A 169 13.54 8.51 4.15
C TYR A 169 13.46 9.53 5.30
N ALA A 170 12.32 10.24 5.46
CA ALA A 170 12.11 11.22 6.53
C ALA A 170 12.15 10.59 7.93
N LYS A 171 12.37 11.43 8.96
CA LYS A 171 12.76 11.01 10.31
C LYS A 171 11.57 10.87 11.27
#